data_AF-A0A1D2MII7-F1
#
_entry.id   AF-A0A1D2MII7-F1
#
_cell.length_a   1.000
_cell.length_b   1.000
_cell.length_c   1.000
_cell.angle_alpha   90.00
_cell.angle_beta   90.00
_cell.angle_gamma   90.00
#
_symmetry.space_group_name_H-M   'P 1'
#
loop_
_entity.id
_entity.type
_entity.pdbx_description
1 polymer ?
#
loop_
_entity_poly.entity_id
_entity_poly.type
_entity_poly.pdbx_seq_one_letter_code
_entity_poly.pdbx_strand_id
1 'polypeptide(L)'
;VAISSACLCIASRQEGVPRTFKEVSAVSQTSKKEIGRVFKLVQAALDISVEAIKTGDVMSRFCSHLGLPNSVMKAATAIAKTAEELGIVTGRSPLSVAAAAIYMASQASKCKRSQKDIGDVAGVVVVTVRHVYQLMYPRAVKLFPKDFVFFTPINKLPVS
;
A
#
# COMPACT_ATOMS: atom_id res chain seq x y z
N VAL A 1 -10.45 20.34 -15.36
CA VAL A 1 -9.81 19.73 -14.16
C VAL A 1 -9.71 18.22 -14.26
N ALA A 2 -10.79 17.49 -14.57
CA ALA A 2 -10.77 16.02 -14.60
C ALA A 2 -9.75 15.39 -15.58
N ILE A 3 -9.61 15.96 -16.79
CA ILE A 3 -8.60 15.52 -17.78
C ILE A 3 -7.19 15.73 -17.22
N SER A 4 -6.89 16.91 -16.67
CA SER A 4 -5.60 17.20 -16.04
C SER A 4 -5.27 16.24 -14.89
N SER A 5 -6.25 15.91 -14.04
CA SER A 5 -6.08 14.92 -12.96
C SER A 5 -5.79 13.51 -13.50
N ALA A 6 -6.43 13.11 -14.60
CA ALA A 6 -6.16 11.84 -15.26
C ALA A 6 -4.77 11.81 -15.91
N CYS A 7 -4.37 12.87 -16.62
CA CYS A 7 -3.04 13.01 -17.20
C CYS A 7 -1.96 12.95 -16.12
N LEU A 8 -2.15 13.61 -14.97
CA LEU A 8 -1.24 13.50 -13.83
C LEU A 8 -1.09 12.05 -13.34
N CYS A 9 -2.19 11.30 -13.25
CA CYS A 9 -2.13 9.88 -12.87
C CYS A 9 -1.34 9.05 -13.89
N ILE A 10 -1.57 9.27 -15.19
CA ILE A 10 -0.87 8.57 -16.28
C ILE A 10 0.62 8.88 -16.24
N ALA A 11 0.99 10.16 -16.22
CA ALA A 11 2.38 10.60 -16.15
C ALA A 11 3.09 10.03 -14.91
N SER A 12 2.45 10.08 -13.73
CA SER A 12 3.05 9.52 -12.51
C SER A 12 3.34 8.02 -12.60
N ARG A 13 2.56 7.26 -13.38
CA ARG A 13 2.78 5.83 -13.60
C ARG A 13 3.89 5.58 -14.62
N GLN A 14 3.96 6.40 -15.67
CA GLN A 14 5.02 6.32 -16.68
C GLN A 14 6.40 6.61 -16.06
N GLU A 15 6.47 7.54 -15.12
CA GLU A 15 7.71 7.89 -14.39
C GLU A 15 8.04 6.91 -13.24
N GLY A 16 7.30 5.81 -13.08
CA GLY A 16 7.56 4.81 -12.05
C GLY A 16 7.30 5.28 -10.60
N VAL A 17 6.61 6.42 -10.42
CA VAL A 17 6.27 7.00 -9.10
C VAL A 17 4.75 7.17 -8.92
N PRO A 18 3.97 6.08 -9.10
CA PRO A 18 2.52 6.17 -9.23
C PRO A 18 1.86 6.84 -8.02
N ARG A 19 0.91 7.73 -8.34
CA ARG A 19 -0.04 8.31 -7.37
C ARG A 19 -1.37 7.58 -7.45
N THR A 20 -1.98 7.34 -6.29
CA THR A 20 -3.29 6.75 -6.19
C THR A 20 -4.36 7.77 -6.61
N PHE A 21 -5.48 7.28 -7.12
CA PHE A 21 -6.61 8.17 -7.44
C PHE A 21 -7.14 8.91 -6.20
N LYS A 22 -6.95 8.35 -4.99
CA LYS A 22 -7.36 9.03 -3.75
C LYS A 22 -6.44 10.21 -3.44
N GLU A 23 -5.12 10.06 -3.61
CA GLU A 23 -4.16 11.17 -3.46
C GLU A 23 -4.46 12.29 -4.45
N VAL A 24 -4.71 11.96 -5.72
CA VAL A 24 -5.03 12.98 -6.74
C VAL A 24 -6.39 13.62 -6.49
N SER A 25 -7.38 12.85 -6.03
CA SER A 25 -8.69 13.40 -5.66
C SER A 25 -8.60 14.33 -4.45
N ALA A 26 -7.69 14.08 -3.50
CA ALA A 26 -7.52 14.92 -2.31
C ALA A 26 -6.98 16.33 -2.63
N VAL A 27 -6.25 16.48 -3.74
CA VAL A 27 -5.66 17.77 -4.17
C VAL A 27 -6.33 18.36 -5.41
N SER A 28 -7.44 17.77 -5.86
CA SER A 28 -8.18 18.26 -7.04
C SER A 28 -9.67 18.40 -6.75
N GLN A 29 -10.36 19.20 -7.55
CA GLN A 29 -11.81 19.35 -7.49
C GLN A 29 -12.56 18.16 -8.16
N THR A 30 -11.88 17.04 -8.39
CA THR A 30 -12.42 15.89 -9.13
C THR A 30 -12.54 14.68 -8.20
N SER A 31 -13.70 14.01 -8.21
CA SER A 31 -13.90 12.81 -7.42
C SER A 31 -13.04 11.63 -7.92
N LYS A 32 -12.63 10.74 -7.00
CA LYS A 32 -11.93 9.48 -7.35
C LYS A 32 -12.61 8.69 -8.48
N LYS A 33 -13.94 8.62 -8.45
CA LYS A 33 -14.74 7.89 -9.46
C LYS A 33 -14.56 8.53 -10.84
N GLU A 34 -14.64 9.85 -10.89
CA GLU A 34 -14.51 10.62 -12.12
C GLU A 34 -13.08 10.59 -12.67
N ILE A 35 -12.07 10.70 -11.81
CA ILE A 35 -10.66 10.52 -12.21
C ILE A 35 -10.46 9.14 -12.84
N GLY A 36 -10.96 8.07 -12.21
CA GLY A 36 -10.83 6.71 -12.75
C GLY A 36 -11.54 6.51 -14.09
N ARG A 37 -12.70 7.16 -14.29
CA ARG A 37 -13.42 7.15 -15.56
C ARG A 37 -12.62 7.86 -16.66
N VAL A 38 -12.19 9.08 -16.40
CA VAL A 38 -11.44 9.90 -17.37
C VAL A 38 -10.06 9.30 -17.66
N PHE A 39 -9.40 8.70 -16.66
CA PHE A 39 -8.17 7.94 -16.84
C PHE A 39 -8.31 6.86 -17.91
N LYS A 40 -9.35 6.03 -17.83
CA LYS A 40 -9.61 4.98 -18.84
C LYS A 40 -9.91 5.57 -20.22
N LEU A 41 -10.66 6.67 -20.29
CA LEU A 41 -10.97 7.33 -21.56
C LEU A 41 -9.72 7.91 -22.23
N VAL A 42 -8.84 8.56 -21.46
CA VAL A 42 -7.59 9.12 -21.98
C VAL A 42 -6.64 8.01 -22.43
N GLN A 43 -6.54 6.91 -21.67
CA GLN A 43 -5.77 5.73 -22.11
C GLN A 43 -6.26 5.20 -23.46
N ALA A 44 -7.58 5.04 -23.62
CA ALA A 44 -8.15 4.53 -24.87
C ALA A 44 -8.00 5.52 -26.04
N ALA A 45 -8.15 6.82 -25.79
CA ALA A 45 -8.06 7.84 -26.84
C ALA A 45 -6.63 8.05 -27.36
N LEU A 46 -5.62 7.81 -26.52
CA LEU A 46 -4.21 8.06 -26.84
C LEU A 46 -3.40 6.76 -27.03
N ASP A 47 -4.05 5.60 -26.97
CA ASP A 47 -3.42 4.28 -27.01
C ASP A 47 -2.27 4.11 -26.00
N ILE A 48 -2.45 4.65 -24.79
CA ILE A 48 -1.44 4.63 -23.73
C ILE A 48 -1.64 3.40 -22.83
N SER A 49 -0.65 2.52 -22.83
CA SER A 49 -0.51 1.49 -21.81
C SER A 49 0.34 1.99 -20.64
N VAL A 50 -0.15 1.82 -19.42
CA VAL A 50 0.64 2.07 -18.20
C VAL A 50 0.56 0.87 -17.27
N GLU A 51 1.66 0.58 -16.60
CA GLU A 51 1.71 -0.50 -15.62
C GLU A 51 0.76 -0.27 -14.45
N ALA A 52 0.26 -1.37 -13.91
CA ALA A 52 -0.49 -1.34 -12.67
C ALA A 52 0.45 -0.98 -11.50
N ILE A 53 -0.10 -0.25 -10.52
CA ILE A 53 0.63 0.10 -9.29
C ILE A 53 0.99 -1.19 -8.56
N LYS A 54 2.27 -1.36 -8.23
CA LYS A 54 2.78 -2.47 -7.42
C LYS A 54 2.88 -2.07 -5.96
N THR A 55 2.95 -3.06 -5.08
CA THR A 55 3.01 -2.84 -3.63
C THR A 55 4.28 -2.09 -3.22
N GLY A 56 5.40 -2.35 -3.90
CA GLY A 56 6.67 -1.65 -3.68
C GLY A 56 6.63 -0.16 -4.00
N ASP A 57 5.89 0.25 -5.03
CA ASP A 57 5.85 1.63 -5.54
C ASP A 57 5.31 2.64 -4.50
N VAL A 58 4.46 2.15 -3.60
CA VAL A 58 3.81 2.98 -2.57
C VAL A 58 4.44 2.83 -1.19
N MET A 59 5.24 1.78 -0.97
CA MET A 59 5.74 1.40 0.35
C MET A 59 6.60 2.49 0.98
N SER A 60 7.55 3.04 0.19
CA SER A 60 8.43 4.11 0.64
C SER A 60 7.63 5.34 1.08
N ARG A 61 6.74 5.82 0.21
CA ARG A 61 5.90 6.99 0.48
C ARG A 61 5.01 6.80 1.71
N PHE A 62 4.34 5.65 1.84
CA PHE A 62 3.46 5.38 2.97
C PHE A 62 4.24 5.31 4.29
N CYS A 63 5.39 4.64 4.30
CA CYS A 63 6.25 4.59 5.49
C CYS A 63 6.76 5.98 5.90
N SER A 64 7.15 6.82 4.92
CA SER A 64 7.58 8.19 5.18
C SER A 64 6.46 9.05 5.79
N HIS A 65 5.24 8.99 5.24
CA HIS A 65 4.09 9.73 5.79
C HIS A 65 3.72 9.28 7.22
N LEU A 66 3.97 8.02 7.55
CA LEU A 66 3.77 7.46 8.89
C LEU A 66 4.94 7.72 9.84
N GLY A 67 6.02 8.36 9.37
CA GLY A 67 7.24 8.58 10.15
C GLY A 67 7.90 7.28 10.61
N LEU A 68 7.84 6.23 9.79
CA LEU A 68 8.43 4.93 10.09
C LEU A 68 9.91 4.90 9.67
N PRO A 69 10.79 4.28 10.48
CA PRO A 69 12.20 4.18 10.14
C PRO A 69 12.44 3.21 8.96
N ASN A 70 13.58 3.38 8.29
CA ASN A 70 13.97 2.55 7.14
C ASN A 70 14.00 1.04 7.45
N SER A 71 14.29 0.64 8.70
CA SER A 71 14.25 -0.77 9.12
C SER A 71 12.84 -1.35 9.04
N VAL A 72 11.83 -0.59 9.47
CA VAL A 72 10.42 -0.99 9.40
C VAL A 72 9.92 -0.98 7.97
N MET A 73 10.32 0.02 7.17
CA MET A 73 10.00 0.08 5.75
C MET A 73 10.57 -1.14 5.00
N LYS A 74 11.85 -1.48 5.20
CA LYS A 74 12.48 -2.66 4.59
C LYS A 74 11.75 -3.94 4.98
N ALA A 75 11.37 -4.08 6.25
CA ALA A 75 10.59 -5.22 6.73
C ALA A 75 9.21 -5.29 6.07
N ALA A 76 8.48 -4.17 6.00
CA ALA A 76 7.19 -4.10 5.34
C ALA A 76 7.28 -4.46 3.84
N THR A 77 8.30 -3.97 3.13
CA THR A 77 8.57 -4.35 1.73
C THR A 77 8.79 -5.85 1.58
N ALA A 78 9.61 -6.44 2.46
CA ALA A 78 9.88 -7.88 2.42
C ALA A 78 8.63 -8.71 2.75
N ILE A 79 7.88 -8.35 3.79
CA ILE A 79 6.61 -9.01 4.17
C ILE A 79 5.63 -8.99 3.01
N ALA A 80 5.45 -7.84 2.37
CA ALA A 80 4.58 -7.71 1.20
C ALA A 80 5.01 -8.62 0.05
N LYS A 81 6.30 -8.57 -0.31
CA LYS A 81 6.87 -9.37 -1.39
C LYS A 81 6.71 -10.88 -1.13
N THR A 82 7.10 -11.34 0.06
CA THR A 82 6.97 -12.76 0.42
C THR A 82 5.50 -13.19 0.52
N ALA A 83 4.59 -12.32 0.96
CA ALA A 83 3.16 -12.63 0.96
C ALA A 83 2.58 -12.79 -0.45
N GLU A 84 3.07 -12.03 -1.43
CA GLU A 84 2.75 -12.18 -2.85
C GLU A 84 3.32 -13.49 -3.41
N GLU A 85 4.60 -13.78 -3.16
CA GLU A 85 5.28 -15.01 -3.60
C GLU A 85 4.62 -16.28 -3.05
N LEU A 86 4.11 -16.23 -1.81
CA LEU A 86 3.40 -17.34 -1.17
C LEU A 86 1.91 -17.42 -1.56
N GLY A 87 1.42 -16.53 -2.44
CA GLY A 87 0.03 -16.51 -2.90
C GLY A 87 -1.00 -16.22 -1.80
N ILE A 88 -0.59 -15.61 -0.69
CA ILE A 88 -1.45 -15.35 0.49
C ILE A 88 -2.47 -14.25 0.18
N VAL A 89 -2.05 -13.27 -0.61
CA VAL A 89 -2.80 -12.03 -0.87
C VAL A 89 -3.34 -11.96 -2.31
N THR A 90 -3.47 -13.10 -2.96
CA THR A 90 -4.00 -13.21 -4.32
C THR A 90 -5.37 -12.53 -4.43
N GLY A 91 -5.55 -11.68 -5.45
CA GLY A 91 -6.78 -10.93 -5.68
C GLY A 91 -6.99 -9.72 -4.75
N ARG A 92 -6.04 -9.40 -3.86
CA ARG A 92 -6.08 -8.18 -3.05
C ARG A 92 -5.42 -7.01 -3.78
N SER A 93 -5.93 -5.79 -3.53
CA SER A 93 -5.33 -4.58 -4.09
C SER A 93 -3.92 -4.36 -3.51
N PRO A 94 -2.92 -3.98 -4.31
CA PRO A 94 -1.56 -3.65 -3.85
C PRO A 94 -1.51 -2.64 -2.70
N LEU A 95 -2.44 -1.66 -2.69
CA LEU A 95 -2.54 -0.68 -1.60
C LEU A 95 -2.97 -1.34 -0.27
N SER A 96 -3.85 -2.33 -0.34
CA SER A 96 -4.30 -3.08 0.84
C SER A 96 -3.22 -4.01 1.36
N VAL A 97 -2.45 -4.63 0.47
CA VAL A 97 -1.27 -5.44 0.80
C VAL A 97 -0.20 -4.58 1.47
N ALA A 98 0.12 -3.42 0.89
CA ALA A 98 1.06 -2.45 1.49
C ALA A 98 0.61 -2.05 2.89
N ALA A 99 -0.66 -1.66 3.06
CA ALA A 99 -1.20 -1.25 4.35
C ALA A 99 -1.10 -2.35 5.41
N ALA A 100 -1.45 -3.60 5.07
CA ALA A 100 -1.36 -4.73 5.99
C ALA A 100 0.09 -5.09 6.35
N ALA A 101 1.00 -5.05 5.37
CA ALA A 101 2.43 -5.31 5.60
C ALA A 101 3.06 -4.24 6.49
N ILE A 102 2.72 -2.96 6.27
CA ILE A 102 3.14 -1.84 7.13
C ILE A 102 2.60 -2.02 8.54
N TYR A 103 1.32 -2.38 8.69
CA TYR A 103 0.72 -2.63 10.00
C TYR A 103 1.48 -3.73 10.73
N MET A 104 1.68 -4.89 10.09
CA MET A 104 2.43 -6.02 10.65
C MET A 104 3.85 -5.62 11.08
N ALA A 105 4.61 -4.95 10.21
CA ALA A 105 5.96 -4.50 10.51
C ALA A 105 5.99 -3.46 11.66
N SER A 106 5.03 -2.53 11.67
CA SER A 106 4.94 -1.50 12.72
C SER A 106 4.67 -2.12 14.09
N GLN A 107 3.78 -3.11 14.17
CA GLN A 107 3.41 -3.78 15.42
C GLN A 107 4.54 -4.64 15.98
N ALA A 108 5.37 -5.22 15.11
CA ALA A 108 6.57 -5.95 15.50
C ALA A 108 7.71 -5.03 15.96
N SER A 109 7.64 -3.73 15.64
CA SER A 109 8.65 -2.72 15.98
C SER A 109 8.27 -1.87 17.20
N LYS A 110 9.16 -0.97 17.62
CA LYS A 110 8.85 0.07 18.62
C LYS A 110 7.90 1.14 18.08
N CYS A 111 7.86 1.35 16.77
CA CYS A 111 7.13 2.43 16.11
C CYS A 111 5.73 1.95 15.67
N LYS A 112 4.88 1.62 16.64
CA LYS A 112 3.53 1.11 16.35
C LYS A 112 2.66 2.19 15.70
N ARG A 113 1.88 1.78 14.69
CA ARG A 113 0.88 2.62 14.03
C ARG A 113 -0.48 1.96 14.06
N SER A 114 -1.53 2.76 14.23
CA SER A 114 -2.90 2.25 14.26
C SER A 114 -3.35 1.86 12.85
N GLN A 115 -4.31 0.93 12.75
CA GLN A 115 -4.91 0.57 11.46
C GLN A 115 -5.60 1.78 10.80
N LYS A 116 -6.08 2.73 11.62
CA LYS A 116 -6.69 3.98 11.16
C LYS A 116 -5.66 4.87 10.46
N ASP A 117 -4.55 5.19 11.12
CA ASP A 117 -3.51 6.06 10.54
C ASP A 117 -2.96 5.48 9.23
N ILE A 118 -2.73 4.16 9.21
CA ILE A 118 -2.26 3.45 8.02
C ILE A 118 -3.32 3.47 6.92
N GLY A 119 -4.59 3.23 7.26
CA GLY A 119 -5.69 3.28 6.29
C GLY A 119 -5.88 4.66 5.68
N ASP A 120 -5.73 5.71 6.48
CA ASP A 120 -5.83 7.10 6.04
C ASP A 120 -4.73 7.44 5.02
N VAL A 121 -3.47 7.07 5.31
CA VAL A 121 -2.33 7.25 4.40
C VAL A 121 -2.44 6.39 3.14
N ALA A 122 -2.74 5.10 3.28
CA ALA A 122 -2.83 4.16 2.15
C ALA A 122 -4.10 4.34 1.32
N GLY A 123 -5.06 5.12 1.82
CA GLY A 123 -6.33 5.36 1.16
C GLY A 123 -7.29 4.17 1.17
N VAL A 124 -7.17 3.28 2.16
CA VAL A 124 -8.00 2.08 2.34
C VAL A 124 -8.77 2.14 3.65
N VAL A 125 -9.91 1.47 3.72
CA VAL A 125 -10.71 1.43 4.96
C VAL A 125 -10.07 0.49 5.99
N VAL A 126 -10.23 0.79 7.27
CA VAL A 126 -9.66 0.03 8.41
C VAL A 126 -9.97 -1.46 8.32
N VAL A 127 -11.21 -1.81 7.97
CA VAL A 127 -11.63 -3.22 7.87
C VAL A 127 -10.84 -3.98 6.81
N THR A 128 -10.43 -3.31 5.73
CA THR A 128 -9.60 -3.89 4.67
C THR A 128 -8.19 -4.15 5.18
N VAL A 129 -7.60 -3.22 5.92
CA VAL A 129 -6.28 -3.43 6.56
C VAL A 129 -6.34 -4.65 7.48
N ARG A 130 -7.35 -4.73 8.34
CA ARG A 130 -7.57 -5.85 9.25
C ARG A 130 -7.71 -7.18 8.51
N HIS A 131 -8.57 -7.24 7.50
CA HIS A 131 -8.83 -8.49 6.77
C HIS A 131 -7.57 -8.98 6.04
N VAL A 132 -6.84 -8.11 5.35
CA VAL A 132 -5.61 -8.52 4.67
C VAL A 132 -4.52 -8.92 5.68
N TYR A 133 -4.42 -8.21 6.80
CA TYR A 133 -3.54 -8.60 7.90
C TYR A 133 -3.86 -10.00 8.44
N GLN A 134 -5.13 -10.33 8.65
CA GLN A 134 -5.57 -11.66 9.10
C GLN A 134 -5.20 -12.78 8.12
N LEU A 135 -5.10 -12.50 6.81
CA LEU A 135 -4.59 -13.47 5.84
C LEU A 135 -3.09 -13.73 6.00
N MET A 136 -2.33 -12.67 6.32
CA MET A 136 -0.87 -12.75 6.52
C MET A 136 -0.49 -13.35 7.88
N TYR A 137 -1.27 -13.09 8.93
CA TYR A 137 -0.95 -13.42 10.32
C TYR A 137 -0.58 -14.90 10.57
N PRO A 138 -1.32 -15.91 10.05
CA PRO A 138 -0.98 -17.32 10.25
C PRO A 138 0.40 -17.71 9.72
N ARG A 139 0.95 -16.94 8.77
CA ARG A 139 2.26 -17.18 8.15
C ARG A 139 3.29 -16.13 8.54
N ALA A 140 3.02 -15.29 9.54
CA ALA A 140 3.90 -14.18 9.96
C ALA A 140 5.35 -14.63 10.17
N VAL A 141 5.59 -15.82 10.76
CA VAL A 141 6.92 -16.40 10.96
C VAL A 141 7.75 -16.48 9.67
N LYS A 142 7.11 -16.76 8.53
CA LYS A 142 7.77 -16.88 7.22
C LYS A 142 7.88 -15.55 6.48
N LEU A 143 7.11 -14.53 6.88
CA LEU A 143 7.03 -13.25 6.17
C LEU A 143 8.09 -12.25 6.61
N PHE A 144 8.51 -12.29 7.88
CA PHE A 144 9.53 -11.37 8.37
C PHE A 144 10.93 -11.73 7.82
N PRO A 145 11.75 -10.72 7.48
CA PRO A 145 13.18 -10.93 7.21
C PRO A 145 13.88 -11.61 8.38
N LYS A 146 14.88 -12.45 8.09
CA LYS A 146 15.66 -13.17 9.11
C LYS A 146 16.48 -12.22 10.00
N ASP A 147 16.89 -11.08 9.45
CA ASP A 147 17.67 -10.02 10.10
C ASP A 147 16.80 -8.99 10.84
N PHE A 148 15.47 -9.17 10.86
CA PHE A 148 14.58 -8.22 11.53
C PHE A 148 14.69 -8.32 13.06
N VAL A 149 14.96 -7.20 13.70
CA VAL A 149 15.00 -7.09 15.17
C VAL A 149 13.60 -6.83 15.71
N PHE A 150 13.02 -7.86 16.33
CA PHE A 150 11.69 -7.78 16.95
C PHE A 150 11.73 -7.00 18.26
N PHE A 151 10.89 -5.97 18.37
CA PHE A 151 10.53 -5.37 19.65
C PHE A 151 9.35 -6.11 20.30
N THR A 152 8.36 -6.47 19.48
CA THR A 152 7.26 -7.35 19.88
C THR A 152 7.44 -8.68 19.15
N PRO A 153 7.61 -9.82 19.87
CA PRO A 153 7.75 -11.12 19.23
C PRO A 153 6.46 -11.52 18.50
N ILE A 154 6.58 -12.39 17.50
CA ILE A 154 5.47 -12.76 16.59
C ILE A 154 4.25 -13.31 17.36
N ASN A 155 4.47 -14.09 18.41
CA ASN A 155 3.41 -14.65 19.25
C ASN A 155 2.64 -13.61 20.08
N LYS A 156 3.13 -12.37 20.17
CA LYS A 156 2.49 -11.25 20.86
C LYS A 156 1.98 -10.18 19.88
N LEU A 157 1.97 -10.46 18.59
CA LEU A 157 1.37 -9.56 17.60
C LEU A 157 -0.16 -9.50 17.77
N PRO A 158 -0.80 -8.36 17.47
CA PRO A 158 -2.25 -8.20 17.63
C PRO A 158 -3.02 -9.16 16.72
N VAL A 159 -3.99 -9.90 17.25
CA VAL A 159 -4.77 -10.87 16.46
C VAL A 159 -5.93 -10.20 15.68
N SER A 160 -6.22 -8.93 15.97
CA SER A 160 -7.40 -8.16 15.48
C SER A 160 -7.14 -6.66 15.34
#